data_AF-A0A9E3Z5N3-F1
#
_entry.id   AF-A0A9E3Z5N3-F1
#
_cell.length_a   1.000
_cell.length_b   1.000
_cell.length_c   1.000
_cell.angle_alpha   90.00
_cell.angle_beta   90.00
_cell.angle_gamma   90.00
#
_symmetry.space_group_name_H-M   'P 1'
#
loop_
_entity.id
_entity.type
_entity.pdbx_description
1 polymer ?
#
loop_
_entity_poly.entity_id
_entity_poly.type
_entity_poly.pdbx_seq_one_letter_code
_entity_poly.pdbx_strand_id
1 'polypeptide(L)'
;MTLADWLAVSEVVRNLGLVAAGFVALVFAGFRVRAANRQAEAATREAALARRGHVADLFDRAVEQPGSDTFEVRMGAIYTLGQISRDFPDLTGVVGGLLSAYLRENRVDYAGPNLAPDVAEIVAIVREHGSRRR
;
A
#
# COMPACT_ATOMS: atom_id res chain seq x y z
N MET A 1 52.10 -50.62 8.98
CA MET A 1 51.43 -49.37 8.56
C MET A 1 52.54 -48.36 8.30
N THR A 2 52.71 -47.97 7.05
CA THR A 2 53.79 -47.09 6.60
C THR A 2 53.35 -45.62 6.67
N LEU A 3 54.29 -44.67 6.55
CA LEU A 3 53.98 -43.22 6.59
C LEU A 3 53.00 -42.80 5.47
N ALA A 4 53.02 -43.51 4.33
CA ALA A 4 52.11 -43.28 3.20
C ALA A 4 50.65 -43.66 3.52
N ASP A 5 50.44 -44.73 4.31
CA ASP A 5 49.11 -45.17 4.72
C ASP A 5 48.43 -44.13 5.62
N TRP A 6 49.19 -43.49 6.51
CA TRP A 6 48.71 -42.42 7.38
C TRP A 6 48.31 -41.16 6.61
N LEU A 7 49.10 -40.78 5.61
CA LEU A 7 48.81 -39.63 4.76
C LEU A 7 47.54 -39.86 3.94
N ALA A 8 47.38 -41.04 3.32
CA ALA A 8 46.20 -41.39 2.53
C ALA A 8 44.90 -41.37 3.37
N VAL A 9 44.93 -41.91 4.60
CA VAL A 9 43.77 -41.87 5.51
C VAL A 9 43.42 -40.43 5.89
N SER A 10 44.43 -39.58 6.15
CA SER A 10 44.21 -38.18 6.51
C SER A 10 43.57 -37.36 5.38
N GLU A 11 43.95 -37.61 4.12
CA GLU A 11 43.38 -36.94 2.96
C GLU A 11 41.91 -37.33 2.74
N VAL A 12 41.59 -38.62 2.89
CA VAL A 12 40.21 -39.12 2.80
C VAL A 12 39.34 -38.50 3.90
N VAL A 13 39.81 -38.50 5.14
CA VAL A 13 39.08 -37.91 6.28
C VAL A 13 38.89 -36.40 6.09
N ARG A 14 39.92 -35.67 5.65
CA ARG A 14 39.84 -34.23 5.36
C ARG A 14 38.82 -33.93 4.27
N ASN A 15 38.85 -34.67 3.17
CA ASN A 15 37.94 -34.46 2.05
C ASN A 15 36.49 -34.78 2.43
N LEU A 16 36.25 -35.86 3.18
CA LEU A 16 34.93 -36.19 3.72
C LEU A 16 34.41 -35.11 4.67
N GLY A 17 35.28 -34.59 5.55
CA GLY A 17 34.94 -33.48 6.43
C GLY A 17 34.53 -32.21 5.68
N LEU A 18 35.23 -31.86 4.60
CA LEU A 18 34.91 -30.71 3.75
C LEU A 18 33.56 -30.88 3.03
N VAL A 19 33.29 -32.06 2.48
CA VAL A 19 32.01 -32.37 1.83
C VAL A 19 30.85 -32.30 2.82
N ALA A 20 31.03 -32.87 4.02
CA ALA A 20 30.02 -32.81 5.08
C ALA A 20 29.76 -31.36 5.53
N ALA A 21 30.81 -30.56 5.73
CA ALA A 21 30.69 -29.15 6.07
C ALA A 21 29.98 -28.35 4.97
N GLY A 22 30.30 -28.62 3.71
CA GLY A 22 29.61 -28.02 2.55
C GLY A 22 28.12 -28.35 2.53
N PHE A 23 27.76 -29.61 2.79
CA PHE A 23 26.36 -30.03 2.85
C PHE A 23 25.61 -29.35 3.99
N VAL A 24 26.22 -29.26 5.18
CA VAL A 24 25.66 -28.53 6.33
C VAL A 24 25.45 -27.06 5.98
N ALA A 25 26.44 -26.40 5.36
CA ALA A 25 26.33 -25.01 4.94
C ALA A 25 25.18 -24.78 3.95
N LEU A 26 24.99 -25.69 2.99
CA LEU A 26 23.86 -25.63 2.04
C LEU A 26 22.50 -25.79 2.73
N VAL A 27 22.40 -26.72 3.68
CA VAL A 27 21.17 -26.90 4.47
C VAL A 27 20.85 -25.64 5.27
N PHE A 28 21.83 -25.07 5.99
CA PHE A 28 21.65 -23.83 6.74
C PHE A 28 21.30 -22.64 5.83
N ALA A 29 21.94 -22.53 4.66
CA ALA A 29 21.61 -21.50 3.68
C ALA A 29 20.16 -21.65 3.19
N GLY A 30 19.72 -22.87 2.89
CA GLY A 30 18.33 -23.14 2.49
C GLY A 30 17.31 -22.78 3.57
N PHE A 31 17.58 -23.12 4.84
CA PHE A 31 16.74 -22.72 5.96
C PHE A 31 16.67 -21.19 6.11
N ARG A 32 17.80 -20.48 5.99
CA ARG A 32 17.85 -19.01 6.06
C ARG A 32 17.03 -18.36 4.95
N VAL A 33 17.20 -18.81 3.71
CA VAL A 33 16.44 -18.30 2.56
C VAL A 33 14.94 -18.49 2.77
N ARG A 34 14.52 -19.67 3.24
CA ARG A 34 13.11 -19.94 3.50
C ARG A 34 12.54 -19.07 4.63
N ALA A 35 13.32 -18.83 5.69
CA ALA A 35 12.92 -17.92 6.77
C ALA A 35 12.81 -16.47 6.27
N ALA A 36 13.80 -16.00 5.51
CA ALA A 36 13.80 -14.65 4.92
C ALA A 36 12.61 -14.43 3.98
N ASN A 37 12.29 -15.39 3.11
CA ASN A 37 11.15 -15.30 2.21
C ASN A 37 9.82 -15.17 2.97
N ARG A 38 9.63 -15.97 4.03
CA ARG A 38 8.43 -15.86 4.88
C ARG A 38 8.33 -14.52 5.59
N GLN A 39 9.46 -13.99 6.08
CA GLN A 39 9.50 -12.67 6.71
C GLN A 39 9.16 -11.56 5.71
N ALA A 40 9.69 -11.62 4.49
CA ALA A 40 9.37 -10.65 3.43
C ALA A 40 7.89 -10.70 3.03
N GLU A 41 7.31 -11.89 2.91
CA GLU A 41 5.87 -12.06 2.66
C GLU A 41 5.01 -11.51 3.81
N ALA A 42 5.43 -11.71 5.06
CA ALA A 42 4.72 -11.15 6.22
C ALA A 42 4.80 -9.61 6.22
N ALA A 43 6.01 -9.06 6.05
CA ALA A 43 6.24 -7.61 6.03
C ALA A 43 5.45 -6.89 4.91
N THR A 44 5.36 -7.51 3.73
CA THR A 44 4.57 -6.94 2.62
C THR A 44 3.07 -6.95 2.92
N ARG A 45 2.54 -8.01 3.55
CA ARG A 45 1.14 -8.07 4.01
C ARG A 45 0.86 -7.06 5.11
N GLU A 46 1.74 -6.94 6.09
CA GLU A 46 1.62 -5.96 7.17
C GLU A 46 1.64 -4.52 6.62
N ALA A 47 2.55 -4.21 5.69
CA ALA A 47 2.59 -2.90 5.05
C ALA A 47 1.30 -2.59 4.26
N ALA A 48 0.74 -3.59 3.57
CA ALA A 48 -0.53 -3.44 2.86
C ALA A 48 -1.72 -3.22 3.82
N LEU A 49 -1.76 -3.92 4.95
CA LEU A 49 -2.78 -3.74 6.00
C LEU A 49 -2.64 -2.38 6.67
N ALA A 50 -1.43 -1.96 7.03
CA ALA A 50 -1.16 -0.64 7.61
C ALA A 50 -1.57 0.48 6.66
N ARG A 51 -1.24 0.36 5.36
CA ARG A 51 -1.67 1.31 4.33
C ARG A 51 -3.19 1.41 4.23
N ARG A 52 -3.90 0.28 4.32
CA ARG A 52 -5.37 0.23 4.34
C ARG A 52 -5.98 0.85 5.59
N GLY A 53 -5.43 0.57 6.77
CA GLY A 53 -5.87 1.21 8.02
C GLY A 53 -5.68 2.72 7.97
N HIS A 54 -4.50 3.17 7.54
CA HIS A 54 -4.21 4.59 7.45
C HIS A 54 -5.14 5.35 6.50
N VAL A 55 -5.47 4.78 5.33
CA VAL A 55 -6.43 5.44 4.43
C VAL A 55 -7.84 5.45 5.01
N ALA A 56 -8.26 4.41 5.75
CA ALA A 56 -9.56 4.42 6.41
C ALA A 56 -9.64 5.56 7.43
N ASP A 57 -8.61 5.74 8.27
CA ASP A 57 -8.55 6.83 9.25
C ASP A 57 -8.50 8.22 8.59
N LEU A 58 -7.86 8.34 7.43
CA LEU A 58 -7.85 9.59 6.65
C LEU A 58 -9.21 9.87 6.01
N PHE A 59 -9.85 8.84 5.47
CA PHE A 59 -11.17 8.91 4.89
C PHE A 59 -12.20 9.35 5.94
N ASP A 60 -12.25 8.67 7.09
CA ASP A 60 -13.17 8.98 8.18
C ASP A 60 -13.05 10.44 8.65
N ARG A 61 -11.81 10.94 8.79
CA ARG A 61 -11.60 12.36 9.13
C ARG A 61 -11.99 13.32 8.02
N ALA A 62 -11.75 12.95 6.76
CA ALA A 62 -12.03 13.81 5.62
C ALA A 62 -13.52 13.91 5.31
N VAL A 63 -14.33 12.88 5.60
CA VAL A 63 -15.79 12.92 5.32
C VAL A 63 -16.58 13.82 6.28
N GLU A 64 -16.05 14.14 7.46
CA GLU A 64 -16.71 14.98 8.46
C GLU A 64 -16.58 16.49 8.17
N GLN A 65 -15.59 16.87 7.37
CA GLN A 65 -15.14 18.25 7.19
C GLN A 65 -15.65 19.01 5.94
N PRO A 66 -16.30 18.41 4.92
CA PRO A 66 -16.77 19.17 3.75
C PRO A 66 -17.82 20.22 4.08
N GLY A 67 -18.55 20.09 5.18
CA GLY A 67 -19.54 21.07 5.65
C GLY A 67 -18.98 22.16 6.57
N SER A 68 -17.67 22.19 6.81
CA SER A 68 -17.03 23.19 7.69
C SER A 68 -17.22 24.60 7.15
N ASP A 69 -17.49 25.57 8.03
CA ASP A 69 -17.56 26.99 7.69
C ASP A 69 -16.20 27.56 7.25
N THR A 70 -15.11 27.00 7.78
CA THR A 70 -13.74 27.38 7.43
C THR A 70 -13.34 26.84 6.06
N PHE A 71 -13.00 27.74 5.14
CA PHE A 71 -12.62 27.41 3.75
C PHE A 71 -11.43 26.44 3.67
N GLU A 72 -10.40 26.66 4.47
CA GLU A 72 -9.17 25.86 4.46
C GLU A 72 -9.44 24.41 4.88
N VAL A 73 -10.31 24.22 5.87
CA VAL A 73 -10.71 22.89 6.38
C VAL A 73 -11.54 22.15 5.32
N ARG A 74 -12.56 22.82 4.77
CA ARG A 74 -13.42 22.26 3.73
C ARG A 74 -12.65 21.90 2.46
N MET A 75 -11.79 22.80 2.00
CA MET A 75 -10.95 22.58 0.84
C MET A 75 -9.95 21.44 1.08
N GLY A 76 -9.30 21.41 2.25
CA GLY A 76 -8.40 20.31 2.63
C GLY A 76 -9.09 18.95 2.63
N ALA A 77 -10.32 18.88 3.12
CA ALA A 77 -11.13 17.67 3.09
C ALA A 77 -11.44 17.20 1.65
N ILE A 78 -11.87 18.12 0.78
CA ILE A 78 -12.18 17.82 -0.63
C ILE A 78 -10.93 17.32 -1.37
N TYR A 79 -9.79 17.98 -1.20
CA TYR A 79 -8.52 17.54 -1.80
C TYR A 79 -8.09 16.17 -1.28
N THR A 80 -8.25 15.92 0.02
CA THR A 80 -7.92 14.63 0.62
C THR A 80 -8.80 13.53 0.04
N LEU A 81 -10.11 13.74 -0.07
CA LEU A 81 -11.04 12.79 -0.69
C LEU A 81 -10.71 12.55 -2.17
N GLY A 82 -10.40 13.62 -2.92
CA GLY A 82 -9.95 13.53 -4.31
C GLY A 82 -8.67 12.70 -4.44
N GLN A 83 -7.69 12.91 -3.57
CA GLN A 83 -6.46 12.13 -3.55
C GLN A 83 -6.72 10.66 -3.21
N ILE A 84 -7.52 10.38 -2.17
CA ILE A 84 -7.91 9.01 -1.80
C ILE A 84 -8.56 8.30 -2.99
N SER A 85 -9.46 8.96 -3.73
CA SER A 85 -10.12 8.36 -4.89
C SER A 85 -9.16 8.01 -6.04
N ARG A 86 -8.01 8.70 -6.15
CA ARG A 86 -6.97 8.42 -7.16
C ARG A 86 -6.03 7.32 -6.70
N ASP A 87 -5.66 7.33 -5.42
CA ASP A 87 -4.72 6.36 -4.83
C ASP A 87 -5.39 5.00 -4.56
N PHE A 88 -6.71 4.98 -4.35
CA PHE A 88 -7.52 3.81 -4.02
C PHE A 88 -8.71 3.68 -4.99
N PRO A 89 -8.53 2.97 -6.13
CA PRO A 89 -9.55 2.84 -7.18
C PRO A 89 -10.88 2.22 -6.72
N ASP A 90 -10.86 1.44 -5.65
CA ASP A 90 -12.03 0.87 -4.99
C ASP A 90 -12.87 1.91 -4.24
N LEU A 91 -12.26 3.01 -3.78
CA LEU A 91 -12.93 4.11 -3.09
C LEU A 91 -13.43 5.22 -4.03
N THR A 92 -12.97 5.22 -5.29
CA THR A 92 -13.42 6.12 -6.36
C THR A 92 -14.95 6.28 -6.38
N GLY A 93 -15.69 5.17 -6.45
CA GLY A 93 -17.16 5.22 -6.50
C GLY A 93 -17.80 5.81 -5.24
N VAL A 94 -17.24 5.52 -4.06
CA VAL A 94 -17.74 5.99 -2.77
C VAL A 94 -17.53 7.51 -2.64
N VAL A 95 -16.31 7.98 -2.93
CA VAL A 95 -15.97 9.41 -2.90
C VAL A 95 -16.84 10.20 -3.88
N GLY A 96 -16.97 9.74 -5.12
CA GLY A 96 -17.82 10.42 -6.12
C GLY A 96 -19.29 10.49 -5.70
N GLY A 97 -19.82 9.42 -5.08
CA GLY A 97 -21.18 9.39 -4.54
C GLY A 97 -21.39 10.36 -3.39
N LEU A 98 -20.45 10.39 -2.43
CA LEU A 98 -20.47 11.29 -1.28
C LEU A 98 -20.46 12.76 -1.72
N LEU A 99 -19.52 13.13 -2.58
CA LEU A 99 -19.39 14.51 -3.05
C LEU A 99 -20.59 14.94 -3.91
N SER A 100 -21.15 14.02 -4.71
CA SER A 100 -22.41 14.28 -5.43
C SER A 100 -23.60 14.47 -4.49
N ALA A 101 -23.63 13.73 -3.36
CA ALA A 101 -24.64 13.93 -2.32
C ALA A 101 -24.49 15.28 -1.64
N TYR A 102 -23.26 15.67 -1.30
CA TYR A 102 -22.94 16.97 -0.73
C TYR A 102 -23.43 18.13 -1.61
N LEU A 103 -23.15 18.10 -2.92
CA LEU A 103 -23.63 19.14 -3.85
C LEU A 103 -25.16 19.26 -3.86
N ARG A 104 -25.85 18.12 -3.86
CA ARG A 104 -27.32 18.05 -3.88
C ARG A 104 -27.94 18.57 -2.59
N GLU A 105 -27.38 18.20 -1.45
CA GLU A 105 -27.89 18.58 -0.12
C GLU A 105 -27.71 20.08 0.16
N ASN A 106 -26.55 20.63 -0.20
CA ASN A 106 -26.26 22.05 -0.04
C ASN A 106 -26.87 22.95 -1.13
N ARG A 107 -27.68 22.37 -2.04
CA ARG A 107 -28.37 23.06 -3.16
C ARG A 107 -27.42 23.96 -3.96
N VAL A 108 -26.18 23.52 -4.13
CA VAL A 108 -25.16 24.30 -4.83
C VAL A 108 -25.53 24.38 -6.31
N ASP A 109 -25.72 25.58 -6.83
CA ASP A 109 -25.84 25.78 -8.28
C ASP A 109 -24.44 25.76 -8.89
N TYR A 110 -24.09 24.60 -9.45
CA TYR A 110 -22.80 24.40 -10.12
C TYR A 110 -22.88 24.46 -11.65
N ALA A 111 -24.00 24.94 -12.21
CA ALA A 111 -24.15 25.14 -13.66
C ALA A 111 -23.64 26.51 -14.13
N GLY A 112 -23.36 27.44 -13.21
CA GLY A 112 -22.85 28.77 -13.49
C GLY A 112 -21.33 28.84 -13.73
N PRO A 113 -20.83 29.93 -14.36
CA PRO A 113 -19.41 30.10 -14.68
C PRO A 113 -18.54 30.50 -13.47
N ASN A 114 -19.14 30.93 -12.36
CA ASN A 114 -18.43 31.41 -11.17
C ASN A 114 -18.71 30.47 -9.98
N LEU A 115 -17.92 29.41 -9.91
CA LEU A 115 -18.00 28.42 -8.84
C LEU A 115 -17.04 28.80 -7.72
N ALA A 116 -17.46 28.60 -6.48
CA ALA A 116 -16.54 28.61 -5.37
C ALA A 116 -15.45 27.53 -5.63
N PRO A 117 -14.17 27.80 -5.30
CA PRO A 117 -13.06 26.92 -5.69
C PRO A 117 -13.22 25.46 -5.22
N ASP A 118 -13.82 25.29 -4.04
CA ASP A 118 -14.14 24.00 -3.42
C ASP A 118 -15.22 23.23 -4.22
N VAL A 119 -16.27 23.91 -4.64
CA VAL A 119 -17.32 23.36 -5.50
C VAL A 119 -16.77 22.96 -6.87
N ALA A 120 -15.89 23.79 -7.44
CA ALA A 120 -15.25 23.50 -8.72
C ALA A 120 -14.42 22.20 -8.64
N GLU A 121 -13.66 22.01 -7.56
CA GLU A 121 -12.90 20.79 -7.32
C GLU A 121 -13.82 19.57 -7.16
N ILE A 122 -14.91 19.70 -6.40
CA ILE A 122 -15.90 18.62 -6.27
C ILE A 122 -16.45 18.21 -7.63
N VAL A 123 -16.84 19.18 -8.47
CA VAL A 123 -17.36 18.91 -9.81
C VAL A 123 -16.31 18.25 -10.69
N ALA A 124 -15.04 18.67 -10.60
CA ALA A 124 -13.94 18.06 -11.33
C ALA A 124 -13.77 16.59 -10.94
N ILE A 125 -13.73 16.29 -9.64
CA ILE A 125 -13.66 14.92 -9.11
C ILE A 125 -14.85 14.10 -9.65
N VAL A 126 -16.09 14.56 -9.46
CA VAL A 126 -17.29 13.82 -9.90
C VAL A 126 -17.29 13.58 -11.43
N ARG A 127 -16.85 14.55 -12.24
CA ARG A 127 -16.76 14.40 -13.71
C ARG A 127 -15.69 13.40 -14.13
N GLU A 128 -14.52 13.42 -13.51
CA GLU A 128 -13.46 12.43 -13.74
C GLU A 128 -13.96 11.00 -13.48
N HIS A 129 -14.88 10.84 -12.54
CA HIS A 129 -15.46 9.56 -12.19
C HIS A 129 -16.56 9.11 -13.16
N GLY A 130 -17.41 10.05 -13.60
CA GLY A 130 -18.48 9.76 -14.57
C GLY A 130 -17.97 9.27 -15.93
N SER A 131 -16.75 9.68 -16.34
CA SER A 131 -16.14 9.24 -17.59
C SER A 131 -15.55 7.82 -17.53
N ARG A 132 -15.13 7.33 -16.36
CA ARG A 132 -14.59 5.95 -16.18
C ARG A 132 -15.65 4.85 -16.16
N ARG A 133 -16.95 5.19 -16.03
CA ARG A 133 -18.07 4.23 -16.02
C ARG A 133 -18.70 3.99 -17.40
N ARG A 134 -18.26 4.69 -18.45
CA ARG A 134 -18.67 4.45 -19.85
C ARG A 134 -17.59 3.66 -20.58
#